data_AF-A0A357CNK7-F1
#
_entry.id   AF-A0A357CNK7-F1
#
_cell.length_a   1.000
_cell.length_b   1.000
_cell.length_c   1.000
_cell.angle_alpha   90.00
_cell.angle_beta   90.00
_cell.angle_gamma   90.00
#
_symmetry.space_group_name_H-M   'P 1'
#
loop_
_entity.id
_entity.type
_entity.pdbx_description
1 polymer ?
#
loop_
_entity_poly.entity_id
_entity_poly.type
_entity_poly.pdbx_seq_one_letter_code
_entity_poly.pdbx_strand_id
1 'polypeptide(L)'
;MAEQFTTGMGGAAAMAELNNRFECWAGTTEPYPTYPCLIWFDTATNLIKQRTVTNDAWIIRGPISGSWGMPVGTMITLTGLPSSTPGFVIATGTTLIRADYPLLWNFAANQSNNIVTDEVWSAEKRYGSYSYGDGLTTFRIPMDFDFDRGWNPASGVPMGQWVEDTLQSFQVRMPGGNGLYGTTGSGFFAPYRGAGNDEYKYLEIYGGDHGALRTGPETAPKHILYPKLIYTGEVW
;
A
#
# COMPACT_ATOMS: atom_id res chain seq x y z
N MET A 1 43.97 16.85 -13.28
CA MET A 1 44.44 18.15 -12.77
C MET A 1 43.29 19.12 -13.00
N ALA A 2 42.65 19.63 -11.95
CA ALA A 2 41.43 20.44 -12.09
C ALA A 2 41.79 21.85 -12.56
N GLU A 3 41.37 22.25 -13.76
CA GLU A 3 41.43 23.66 -14.17
C GLU A 3 40.35 24.43 -13.40
N GLN A 4 40.81 25.40 -12.61
CA GLN A 4 39.98 26.42 -11.98
C GLN A 4 39.48 27.39 -13.05
N PHE A 5 38.26 27.90 -12.89
CA PHE A 5 37.73 29.00 -13.70
C PHE A 5 38.72 30.18 -13.64
N THR A 6 39.42 30.44 -14.74
CA THR A 6 40.33 31.58 -14.83
C THR A 6 39.58 32.76 -15.41
N THR A 7 39.95 33.97 -14.97
CA THR A 7 39.37 35.24 -15.42
C THR A 7 39.59 35.55 -16.90
N GLY A 8 40.31 34.68 -17.64
CA GLY A 8 40.53 34.75 -19.08
C GLY A 8 39.60 33.89 -19.94
N MET A 9 38.71 33.10 -19.32
CA MET A 9 37.74 32.30 -20.08
C MET A 9 36.67 33.21 -20.70
N GLY A 10 36.64 33.29 -22.03
CA GLY A 10 35.56 33.98 -22.74
C GLY A 10 34.19 33.35 -22.43
N GLY A 11 33.11 34.13 -22.48
CA GLY A 11 31.77 33.69 -22.05
C GLY A 11 31.31 32.37 -22.68
N ALA A 12 31.67 32.11 -23.94
CA ALA A 12 31.37 30.84 -24.61
C ALA A 12 32.13 29.63 -24.01
N ALA A 13 33.38 29.80 -23.61
CA ALA A 13 34.19 28.76 -22.97
C ALA A 13 33.74 28.50 -21.52
N ALA A 14 33.32 29.54 -20.80
CA ALA A 14 32.73 29.41 -19.47
C ALA A 14 31.39 28.65 -19.49
N MET A 15 30.54 28.91 -20.49
CA MET A 15 29.29 28.16 -20.69
C MET A 15 29.55 26.71 -21.10
N ALA A 16 30.55 26.45 -21.95
CA ALA A 16 30.93 25.09 -22.33
C ALA A 16 31.45 24.27 -21.14
N GLU A 17 32.23 24.90 -20.25
CA GLU A 17 32.75 24.24 -19.04
C GLU A 17 31.66 24.05 -17.97
N LEU A 18 30.71 24.98 -17.85
CA LEU A 18 29.51 24.78 -17.02
C LEU A 18 28.67 23.62 -17.55
N ASN A 19 28.44 23.53 -18.86
CA ASN A 19 27.67 22.46 -19.48
C ASN A 19 28.36 21.09 -19.40
N ASN A 20 29.69 21.03 -19.45
CA ASN A 20 30.46 19.81 -19.16
C ASN A 20 30.35 19.36 -17.70
N ARG A 21 29.86 20.22 -16.79
CA ARG A 21 29.80 19.97 -15.34
C ARG A 21 28.38 19.85 -14.79
N PHE A 22 27.35 20.28 -15.52
CA PHE A 22 25.98 20.11 -15.07
C PHE A 22 25.50 18.70 -15.40
N GLU A 23 25.45 17.86 -14.36
CA GLU A 23 24.86 16.51 -14.39
C GLU A 23 23.36 16.50 -14.71
N CYS A 24 22.72 17.67 -14.79
CA CYS A 24 21.31 17.81 -15.05
C CYS A 24 20.96 18.94 -16.05
N TRP A 25 20.04 18.64 -16.95
CA TRP A 25 19.48 19.57 -17.94
C TRP A 25 17.96 19.64 -17.80
N ALA A 26 17.35 20.82 -18.00
CA ALA A 26 15.90 20.95 -18.04
C ALA A 26 15.46 21.64 -19.35
N GLY A 27 14.51 21.03 -20.07
CA GLY A 27 14.01 21.59 -21.32
C GLY A 27 13.11 20.64 -22.11
N THR A 28 12.45 21.19 -23.13
CA THR A 28 11.50 20.47 -24.00
C THR A 28 12.18 19.65 -25.10
N THR A 29 13.47 19.90 -25.34
CA THR A 29 14.27 19.21 -26.35
C THR A 29 15.39 18.42 -25.70
N GLU A 30 15.74 17.30 -26.31
CA GLU A 30 16.84 16.46 -25.84
C GLU A 30 18.14 17.28 -25.77
N PRO A 31 18.90 17.20 -24.66
CA PRO A 31 20.16 17.91 -24.52
C PRO A 31 21.16 17.46 -25.59
N TYR A 32 21.92 18.40 -26.14
CA TYR A 32 23.05 18.12 -27.02
C TYR A 32 24.24 19.05 -26.68
N PRO A 33 25.46 18.52 -26.49
CA PRO A 33 25.82 17.08 -26.53
C PRO A 33 25.28 16.27 -25.34
N THR A 34 25.16 14.95 -25.48
CA THR A 34 24.81 14.03 -24.37
C THR A 34 26.06 13.45 -23.73
N TYR A 35 25.99 13.13 -22.43
CA TYR A 35 27.06 12.50 -21.66
C TYR A 35 26.56 11.24 -20.94
N PRO A 36 27.44 10.27 -20.64
CA PRO A 36 27.10 9.18 -19.74
C PRO A 36 26.47 9.68 -18.44
N CYS A 37 25.39 9.02 -18.00
CA CYS A 37 24.67 9.37 -16.77
C CYS A 37 24.03 10.77 -16.70
N LEU A 38 24.01 11.55 -17.79
CA LEU A 38 23.33 12.84 -17.85
C LEU A 38 21.86 12.72 -17.43
N ILE A 39 21.41 13.56 -16.51
CA ILE A 39 20.00 13.69 -16.13
C ILE A 39 19.34 14.76 -17.00
N TRP A 40 18.14 14.46 -17.49
CA TRP A 40 17.31 15.39 -18.25
C TRP A 40 15.91 15.44 -17.65
N PHE A 41 15.51 16.62 -17.19
CA PHE A 41 14.13 17.00 -16.91
C PHE A 41 13.46 17.37 -18.23
N ASP A 42 12.87 16.37 -18.89
CA ASP A 42 12.10 16.53 -20.12
C ASP A 42 10.76 17.20 -19.81
N THR A 43 10.71 18.52 -19.99
CA THR A 43 9.51 19.32 -19.73
C THR A 43 8.47 19.21 -20.84
N ALA A 44 8.78 18.55 -21.97
CA ALA A 44 7.78 18.25 -22.99
C ALA A 44 6.95 17.02 -22.61
N THR A 45 7.57 16.02 -21.99
CA THR A 45 6.88 14.79 -21.55
C THR A 45 6.64 14.71 -20.04
N ASN A 46 7.08 15.72 -19.28
CA ASN A 46 7.04 15.74 -17.81
C ASN A 46 7.77 14.56 -17.15
N LEU A 47 8.88 14.11 -17.75
CA LEU A 47 9.66 12.98 -17.27
C LEU A 47 11.10 13.37 -16.92
N ILE A 48 11.62 12.75 -15.88
CA ILE A 48 13.06 12.71 -15.57
C ILE A 48 13.64 11.51 -16.29
N LYS A 49 14.62 11.76 -17.15
CA LYS A 49 15.35 10.76 -17.92
C LYS A 49 16.81 10.79 -17.52
N GLN A 50 17.48 9.65 -17.49
CA GLN A 50 18.92 9.56 -17.27
C GLN A 50 19.58 8.80 -18.42
N ARG A 51 20.68 9.30 -18.97
CA ARG A 51 21.49 8.55 -19.93
C ARG A 51 22.13 7.33 -19.28
N THR A 52 22.29 6.26 -20.04
CA THR A 52 23.06 5.08 -19.64
C THR A 52 24.54 5.44 -19.40
N VAL A 53 25.27 4.58 -18.70
CA VAL A 53 26.73 4.72 -18.51
C VAL A 53 27.51 4.65 -19.83
N THR A 54 26.93 4.05 -20.87
CA THR A 54 27.47 3.98 -22.23
C THR A 54 27.04 5.14 -23.11
N ASN A 55 26.14 6.03 -22.64
CA ASN A 55 25.59 7.17 -23.38
C ASN A 55 24.86 6.81 -24.69
N ASP A 56 24.20 5.65 -24.73
CA ASP A 56 23.51 5.13 -25.92
C ASP A 56 21.98 5.18 -25.82
N ALA A 57 21.42 5.17 -24.61
CA ALA A 57 19.97 5.19 -24.38
C ALA A 57 19.58 6.09 -23.19
N TRP A 58 18.29 6.43 -23.11
CA TRP A 58 17.67 7.10 -21.96
C TRP A 58 16.88 6.10 -21.12
N ILE A 59 17.03 6.17 -19.80
CA ILE A 59 16.25 5.43 -18.81
C ILE A 59 15.30 6.42 -18.13
N ILE A 60 14.00 6.12 -18.08
CA ILE A 60 13.03 6.93 -17.35
C ILE A 60 13.20 6.69 -15.85
N ARG A 61 13.40 7.75 -15.07
CA ARG A 61 13.58 7.71 -13.61
C ARG A 61 12.30 8.03 -12.84
N GLY A 62 11.41 8.82 -13.43
CA GLY A 62 10.13 9.19 -12.84
C GLY A 62 9.54 10.42 -13.51
N PRO A 63 8.35 10.85 -13.08
CA PRO A 63 7.81 12.16 -13.45
C PRO A 63 8.64 13.31 -12.84
N ILE A 64 8.65 14.49 -13.48
CA ILE A 64 9.28 15.71 -12.95
C ILE A 64 8.57 16.19 -11.67
N SER A 65 7.27 15.94 -11.59
CA SER A 65 6.47 16.13 -10.38
C SER A 65 6.46 14.84 -9.57
N GLY A 66 6.93 14.90 -8.32
CA GLY A 66 6.72 13.82 -7.36
C GLY A 66 7.91 13.43 -6.49
N SER A 67 7.65 12.56 -5.51
CA SER A 67 8.66 11.84 -4.73
C SER A 67 9.41 10.86 -5.63
N TRP A 68 10.71 11.08 -5.77
CA TRP A 68 11.60 10.40 -6.69
C TRP A 68 11.59 8.88 -6.45
N GLY A 69 11.18 8.12 -7.47
CA GLY A 69 11.19 6.65 -7.43
C GLY A 69 9.96 5.99 -6.77
N MET A 70 8.96 6.76 -6.32
CA MET A 70 7.69 6.21 -5.86
C MET A 70 6.62 6.29 -6.96
N PRO A 71 6.10 5.16 -7.46
CA PRO A 71 4.99 5.19 -8.41
C PRO A 71 3.70 5.67 -7.73
N VAL A 72 2.88 6.43 -8.45
CA VAL A 72 1.54 6.86 -8.00
C VAL A 72 0.72 5.64 -7.56
N GLY A 73 -0.03 5.78 -6.47
CA GLY A 73 -0.78 4.68 -5.87
C GLY A 73 0.04 3.81 -4.91
N THR A 74 1.34 4.05 -4.75
CA THR A 74 2.14 3.38 -3.72
C THR A 74 1.57 3.67 -2.34
N MET A 75 1.36 2.61 -1.56
CA MET A 75 0.97 2.74 -0.16
C MET A 75 2.18 2.60 0.75
N ILE A 76 2.31 3.51 1.71
CA ILE A 76 3.36 3.49 2.73
C ILE A 76 2.76 3.54 4.13
N THR A 77 3.49 3.00 5.09
CA THR A 77 3.18 3.13 6.52
C THR A 77 4.09 4.19 7.13
N LEU A 78 3.53 5.17 7.83
CA LEU A 78 4.31 6.18 8.55
C LEU A 78 4.19 5.97 10.06
N THR A 79 5.28 6.18 10.80
CA THR A 79 5.30 6.03 12.27
C THR A 79 4.68 7.21 13.02
N GLY A 80 4.20 8.22 12.29
CA GLY A 80 3.53 9.40 12.81
C GLY A 80 2.75 10.11 11.71
N LEU A 81 1.92 11.08 12.09
CA LEU A 81 1.09 11.85 11.16
C LEU A 81 1.52 13.32 11.18
N PRO A 82 2.43 13.75 10.27
CA PRO A 82 2.81 15.15 10.20
C PRO A 82 1.62 16.02 9.78
N SER A 83 1.63 17.29 10.16
CA SER A 83 0.55 18.25 9.84
C SER A 83 0.40 18.54 8.34
N SER A 84 1.42 18.20 7.55
CA SER A 84 1.40 18.24 6.10
C SER A 84 2.22 17.07 5.56
N THR A 85 1.66 16.35 4.59
CA THR A 85 2.37 15.32 3.83
C THR A 85 2.15 15.57 2.33
N PRO A 86 2.85 16.55 1.73
CA PRO A 86 2.73 16.87 0.31
C PRO A 86 2.83 15.63 -0.57
N GLY A 87 1.88 15.47 -1.49
CA GLY A 87 1.83 14.32 -2.38
C GLY A 87 1.35 13.01 -1.77
N PHE A 88 0.78 13.05 -0.56
CA PHE A 88 0.19 11.88 0.09
C PHE A 88 -1.20 12.17 0.64
N VAL A 89 -2.06 11.16 0.61
CA VAL A 89 -3.37 11.16 1.27
C VAL A 89 -3.47 9.94 2.18
N ILE A 90 -4.14 10.07 3.31
CA ILE A 90 -4.37 8.94 4.22
C ILE A 90 -5.40 8.00 3.55
N ALA A 91 -5.15 6.69 3.60
CA ALA A 91 -6.01 5.66 2.99
C ALA A 91 -7.29 5.43 3.81
N THR A 92 -8.19 6.41 3.84
CA THR A 92 -9.39 6.39 4.70
C THR A 92 -10.68 5.98 3.98
N GLY A 93 -10.63 5.64 2.69
CA GLY A 93 -11.86 5.44 1.91
C GLY A 93 -12.57 6.74 1.51
N THR A 94 -11.91 7.89 1.66
CA THR A 94 -12.51 9.21 1.38
C THR A 94 -12.71 9.44 -0.12
N THR A 95 -13.74 10.21 -0.47
CA THR A 95 -13.98 10.67 -1.84
C THR A 95 -13.14 11.92 -2.12
N LEU A 96 -12.36 11.88 -3.20
CA LEU A 96 -11.52 12.98 -3.69
C LEU A 96 -12.07 13.55 -5.00
N ILE A 97 -11.69 14.79 -5.31
CA ILE A 97 -12.05 15.47 -6.55
C ILE A 97 -11.02 15.11 -7.64
N ARG A 98 -11.49 14.69 -8.83
CA ARG A 98 -10.61 14.28 -9.95
C ARG A 98 -9.71 15.41 -10.44
N ALA A 99 -10.24 16.63 -10.45
CA ALA A 99 -9.50 17.83 -10.88
C ALA A 99 -8.35 18.19 -9.92
N ASP A 100 -8.52 17.91 -8.62
CA ASP A 100 -7.52 18.18 -7.60
C ASP A 100 -6.48 17.06 -7.51
N TYR A 101 -6.75 15.87 -8.04
CA TYR A 101 -5.82 14.73 -8.01
C TYR A 101 -5.74 14.01 -9.37
N PRO A 102 -5.37 14.72 -10.46
CA PRO A 102 -5.41 14.19 -11.81
C PRO A 102 -4.48 12.98 -12.05
N LEU A 103 -3.29 12.95 -11.42
CA LEU A 103 -2.34 11.84 -11.55
C LEU A 103 -2.85 10.60 -10.82
N LEU A 104 -3.35 10.76 -9.59
CA LEU A 104 -3.94 9.65 -8.84
C LEU A 104 -5.21 9.13 -9.51
N TRP A 105 -6.04 10.01 -10.06
CA TRP A 105 -7.22 9.62 -10.82
C TRP A 105 -6.83 8.81 -12.07
N ASN A 106 -5.86 9.29 -12.84
CA ASN A 106 -5.38 8.55 -14.02
C ASN A 106 -4.82 7.18 -13.64
N PHE A 107 -4.07 7.09 -12.54
CA PHE A 107 -3.62 5.80 -12.01
C PHE A 107 -4.81 4.89 -11.67
N ALA A 108 -5.76 5.38 -10.87
CA ALA A 108 -6.93 4.63 -10.44
C ALA A 108 -7.75 4.11 -11.63
N ALA A 109 -8.08 4.98 -12.57
CA ALA A 109 -8.97 4.68 -13.69
C ALA A 109 -8.31 3.84 -14.79
N ASN A 110 -7.02 4.05 -15.06
CA ASN A 110 -6.38 3.54 -16.28
C ASN A 110 -5.21 2.57 -16.03
N GLN A 111 -4.68 2.49 -14.81
CA GLN A 111 -3.44 1.74 -14.52
C GLN A 111 -3.57 0.74 -13.38
N SER A 112 -4.45 1.01 -12.40
CA SER A 112 -4.51 0.25 -11.16
C SER A 112 -5.04 -1.17 -11.32
N ASN A 113 -5.89 -1.42 -12.34
CA ASN A 113 -6.72 -2.62 -12.46
C ASN A 113 -7.50 -2.95 -11.16
N ASN A 114 -7.76 -1.94 -10.32
CA ASN A 114 -8.37 -2.06 -8.99
C ASN A 114 -9.39 -0.95 -8.74
N ILE A 115 -10.30 -0.73 -9.69
CA ILE A 115 -11.38 0.25 -9.59
C ILE A 115 -12.73 -0.43 -9.80
N VAL A 116 -13.71 -0.07 -8.98
CA VAL A 116 -15.08 -0.60 -9.01
C VAL A 116 -16.10 0.54 -8.96
N THR A 117 -17.39 0.25 -9.08
CA THR A 117 -18.44 1.27 -8.83
C THR A 117 -18.57 1.54 -7.33
N ASP A 118 -19.16 2.67 -6.95
CA ASP A 118 -19.33 3.00 -5.51
C ASP A 118 -20.30 2.03 -4.81
N GLU A 119 -21.28 1.52 -5.55
CA GLU A 119 -22.20 0.49 -5.09
C GLU A 119 -21.46 -0.81 -4.78
N VAL A 120 -20.57 -1.26 -5.68
CA VAL A 120 -19.75 -2.46 -5.46
C VAL A 120 -18.76 -2.23 -4.31
N TRP A 121 -18.18 -1.03 -4.20
CA TRP A 121 -17.29 -0.66 -3.11
C TRP A 121 -17.93 -0.87 -1.74
N SER A 122 -19.16 -0.39 -1.58
CA SER A 122 -19.89 -0.45 -0.32
C SER A 122 -20.60 -1.80 -0.09
N ALA A 123 -21.35 -2.30 -1.06
CA ALA A 123 -22.18 -3.50 -0.90
C ALA A 123 -21.36 -4.79 -0.84
N GLU A 124 -20.27 -4.87 -1.60
CA GLU A 124 -19.41 -6.06 -1.66
C GLU A 124 -18.15 -5.92 -0.80
N LYS A 125 -18.05 -4.86 0.00
CA LYS A 125 -16.90 -4.57 0.87
C LYS A 125 -15.56 -4.56 0.10
N ARG A 126 -15.53 -3.91 -1.07
CA ARG A 126 -14.33 -3.77 -1.90
C ARG A 126 -13.48 -2.58 -1.42
N TYR A 127 -13.29 -2.50 -0.10
CA TYR A 127 -12.72 -1.32 0.57
C TYR A 127 -11.27 -1.03 0.17
N GLY A 128 -10.50 -2.05 -0.21
CA GLY A 128 -9.14 -1.91 -0.74
C GLY A 128 -9.08 -1.51 -2.21
N SER A 129 -10.21 -1.25 -2.86
CA SER A 129 -10.30 -0.77 -4.26
C SER A 129 -10.56 0.73 -4.33
N TYR A 130 -10.19 1.33 -5.45
CA TYR A 130 -10.71 2.64 -5.84
C TYR A 130 -12.18 2.50 -6.25
N SER A 131 -12.96 3.59 -6.15
CA SER A 131 -14.29 3.66 -6.76
C SER A 131 -14.42 4.84 -7.71
N TYR A 132 -15.29 4.71 -8.72
CA TYR A 132 -15.64 5.80 -9.63
C TYR A 132 -16.33 7.01 -8.97
N GLY A 133 -16.65 6.94 -7.67
CA GLY A 133 -17.32 8.00 -6.92
C GLY A 133 -18.70 8.31 -7.52
N ASP A 134 -18.98 9.59 -7.73
CA ASP A 134 -20.18 10.08 -8.42
C ASP A 134 -20.22 9.77 -9.94
N GLY A 135 -19.20 9.12 -10.48
CA GLY A 135 -19.07 8.83 -11.91
C GLY A 135 -18.61 10.02 -12.77
N LEU A 136 -18.60 11.25 -12.23
CA LEU A 136 -18.37 12.47 -13.01
C LEU A 136 -17.14 13.24 -12.54
N THR A 137 -17.17 13.76 -11.30
CA THR A 137 -16.21 14.74 -10.80
C THR A 137 -15.34 14.22 -9.67
N THR A 138 -15.70 13.08 -9.09
CA THR A 138 -15.06 12.51 -7.92
C THR A 138 -14.61 11.06 -8.13
N PHE A 139 -13.80 10.57 -7.22
CA PHE A 139 -13.43 9.16 -7.11
C PHE A 139 -13.10 8.83 -5.66
N ARG A 140 -13.25 7.58 -5.25
CA ARG A 140 -12.94 7.13 -3.89
C ARG A 140 -11.58 6.44 -3.85
N ILE A 141 -10.75 6.77 -2.88
CA ILE A 141 -9.49 6.06 -2.62
C ILE A 141 -9.75 4.80 -1.78
N PRO A 142 -8.84 3.82 -1.79
CA PRO A 142 -8.89 2.69 -0.86
C PRO A 142 -8.95 3.11 0.62
N MET A 143 -9.59 2.26 1.41
CA MET A 143 -9.55 2.30 2.87
C MET A 143 -8.64 1.17 3.37
N ASP A 144 -7.62 1.52 4.15
CA ASP A 144 -6.66 0.58 4.72
C ASP A 144 -6.39 0.91 6.20
N PHE A 145 -7.30 0.44 7.06
CA PHE A 145 -7.16 0.51 8.52
C PHE A 145 -6.85 -0.85 9.16
N ASP A 146 -7.15 -1.93 8.44
CA ASP A 146 -7.07 -3.30 8.93
C ASP A 146 -5.81 -4.00 8.42
N PHE A 147 -5.68 -5.28 8.71
CA PHE A 147 -4.54 -6.07 8.27
C PHE A 147 -4.50 -6.23 6.75
N ASP A 148 -3.35 -5.93 6.17
CA ASP A 148 -3.05 -6.18 4.77
C ASP A 148 -2.45 -7.58 4.56
N ARG A 149 -2.78 -8.19 3.42
CA ARG A 149 -2.17 -9.44 2.94
C ARG A 149 -1.82 -9.34 1.47
N GLY A 150 -0.83 -10.13 1.05
CA GLY A 150 -0.52 -10.28 -0.37
C GLY A 150 -1.73 -10.82 -1.15
N TRP A 151 -2.04 -10.16 -2.27
CA TRP A 151 -3.08 -10.62 -3.20
C TRP A 151 -2.53 -11.72 -4.11
N ASN A 152 -3.28 -12.82 -4.24
CA ASN A 152 -2.99 -13.89 -5.18
C ASN A 152 -4.05 -13.87 -6.30
N PRO A 153 -3.67 -13.61 -7.56
CA PRO A 153 -4.60 -13.62 -8.70
C PRO A 153 -5.35 -14.94 -8.90
N ALA A 154 -4.77 -16.07 -8.46
CA ALA A 154 -5.38 -17.40 -8.58
C ALA A 154 -6.32 -17.76 -7.41
N SER A 155 -6.48 -16.89 -6.41
CA SER A 155 -7.28 -17.19 -5.21
C SER A 155 -8.80 -17.15 -5.44
N GLY A 156 -9.27 -16.62 -6.58
CA GLY A 156 -10.68 -16.34 -6.82
C GLY A 156 -11.22 -15.13 -6.05
N VAL A 157 -10.39 -14.50 -5.20
CA VAL A 157 -10.73 -13.28 -4.47
C VAL A 157 -10.22 -12.06 -5.26
N PRO A 158 -11.08 -11.08 -5.58
CA PRO A 158 -10.66 -9.91 -6.32
C PRO A 158 -9.73 -9.01 -5.48
N MET A 159 -8.74 -8.36 -6.13
CA MET A 159 -7.80 -7.45 -5.47
C MET A 159 -8.52 -6.32 -4.77
N GLY A 160 -8.26 -6.03 -3.49
CA GLY A 160 -8.97 -5.00 -2.72
C GLY A 160 -10.24 -5.48 -2.01
N GLN A 161 -10.51 -6.79 -2.02
CA GLN A 161 -11.59 -7.39 -1.25
C GLN A 161 -11.22 -7.32 0.24
N TRP A 162 -12.10 -6.72 1.03
CA TRP A 162 -12.01 -6.82 2.47
C TRP A 162 -12.64 -8.14 2.95
N VAL A 163 -11.99 -8.78 3.91
CA VAL A 163 -12.36 -10.11 4.42
C VAL A 163 -12.50 -10.01 5.94
N GLU A 164 -13.64 -10.48 6.44
CA GLU A 164 -13.94 -10.57 7.89
C GLU A 164 -12.90 -11.43 8.62
N ASP A 165 -12.75 -11.22 9.93
CA ASP A 165 -11.95 -12.11 10.74
C ASP A 165 -12.57 -13.51 10.77
N THR A 166 -11.72 -14.53 10.63
CA THR A 166 -12.16 -15.92 10.72
C THR A 166 -11.17 -16.72 11.54
N LEU A 167 -11.66 -17.43 12.54
CA LEU A 167 -10.89 -18.43 13.27
C LEU A 167 -11.06 -19.79 12.59
N GLN A 168 -9.95 -20.49 12.32
CA GLN A 168 -10.02 -21.87 11.86
C GLN A 168 -10.66 -22.76 12.93
N SER A 169 -11.42 -23.77 12.48
CA SER A 169 -12.01 -24.74 13.39
C SER A 169 -10.90 -25.43 14.21
N PHE A 170 -11.08 -25.49 15.53
CA PHE A 170 -10.22 -26.25 16.42
C PHE A 170 -11.06 -27.25 17.22
N GLN A 171 -10.42 -28.32 17.67
CA GLN A 171 -11.04 -29.32 18.54
C GLN A 171 -10.36 -29.26 19.91
N VAL A 172 -11.16 -29.18 20.97
CA VAL A 172 -10.67 -29.27 22.35
C VAL A 172 -10.98 -30.66 22.86
N ARG A 173 -9.95 -31.32 23.41
CA ARG A 173 -10.12 -32.57 24.15
C ARG A 173 -10.45 -32.25 25.60
N MET A 174 -11.66 -32.60 26.04
CA MET A 174 -12.07 -32.42 27.43
C MET A 174 -11.87 -33.72 28.23
N PRO A 175 -11.24 -33.68 29.41
CA PRO A 175 -11.17 -34.85 30.27
C PRO A 175 -12.55 -35.11 30.91
N GLY A 176 -13.22 -36.20 30.52
CA GLY A 176 -14.45 -36.65 31.19
C GLY A 176 -15.66 -37.04 30.33
N GLY A 177 -15.61 -36.93 29.00
CA GLY A 177 -16.78 -37.16 28.14
C GLY A 177 -16.87 -38.57 27.55
N ASN A 178 -17.94 -39.30 27.84
CA ASN A 178 -18.32 -40.50 27.07
C ASN A 178 -18.99 -40.07 25.75
N GLY A 179 -18.15 -39.64 24.79
CA GLY A 179 -18.40 -39.64 23.34
C GLY A 179 -19.42 -38.66 22.73
N LEU A 180 -18.94 -37.83 21.78
CA LEU A 180 -19.67 -37.41 20.57
C LEU A 180 -18.72 -36.93 19.45
N TYR A 181 -17.49 -36.50 19.77
CA TYR A 181 -16.40 -36.27 18.80
C TYR A 181 -15.13 -37.04 19.21
N GLY A 182 -14.93 -38.23 18.64
CA GLY A 182 -13.66 -38.99 18.67
C GLY A 182 -13.10 -39.31 20.07
N THR A 183 -13.43 -40.47 20.62
CA THR A 183 -12.82 -40.95 21.88
C THR A 183 -11.39 -41.45 21.64
N THR A 184 -10.44 -40.93 22.39
CA THR A 184 -9.04 -41.40 22.41
C THR A 184 -8.80 -42.28 23.64
N GLY A 185 -9.07 -43.57 23.51
CA GLY A 185 -8.66 -44.59 24.49
C GLY A 185 -9.27 -44.51 25.90
N SER A 186 -9.24 -45.65 26.61
CA SER A 186 -9.72 -45.78 27.98
C SER A 186 -8.73 -45.16 28.97
N GLY A 187 -8.94 -43.90 29.33
CA GLY A 187 -8.24 -43.22 30.43
C GLY A 187 -9.05 -43.22 31.73
N PHE A 188 -8.40 -42.92 32.87
CA PHE A 188 -9.07 -42.61 34.13
C PHE A 188 -9.81 -41.28 33.99
N PHE A 189 -11.09 -41.35 33.63
CA PHE A 189 -12.00 -40.21 33.59
C PHE A 189 -12.99 -40.32 34.74
N ALA A 190 -13.28 -39.22 35.44
CA ALA A 190 -14.27 -39.20 36.50
C ALA A 190 -15.64 -39.61 35.91
N PRO A 191 -16.28 -40.69 36.40
CA PRO A 191 -17.53 -41.16 35.82
C PRO A 191 -18.66 -40.17 36.11
N TYR A 192 -19.27 -39.62 35.06
CA TYR A 192 -20.50 -38.84 35.19
C TYR A 192 -21.68 -39.80 35.47
N ARG A 193 -22.30 -39.70 36.65
CA ARG A 193 -23.53 -40.43 37.00
C ARG A 193 -24.75 -39.62 36.56
N GLY A 194 -25.15 -39.75 35.30
CA GLY A 194 -26.43 -39.23 34.82
C GLY A 194 -26.52 -39.19 33.30
N ALA A 195 -27.34 -40.08 32.72
CA ALA A 195 -27.74 -39.98 31.32
C ALA A 195 -29.01 -39.10 31.25
N GLY A 196 -28.81 -37.80 31.08
CA GLY A 196 -29.88 -36.82 30.88
C GLY A 196 -29.45 -35.85 29.80
N ASN A 197 -30.37 -35.53 28.89
CA ASN A 197 -30.13 -34.71 27.70
C ASN A 197 -29.32 -33.45 28.04
N ASP A 198 -28.23 -33.26 27.31
CA ASP A 198 -27.22 -32.23 27.51
C ASP A 198 -27.85 -30.83 27.59
N GLU A 199 -28.04 -30.37 28.82
CA GLU A 199 -28.11 -28.96 29.14
C GLU A 199 -26.90 -28.30 28.44
N TYR A 200 -27.12 -27.29 27.60
CA TYR A 200 -26.03 -26.50 26.99
C TYR A 200 -25.24 -25.82 28.11
N LYS A 201 -24.39 -26.60 28.79
CA LYS A 201 -23.42 -26.09 29.74
C LYS A 201 -22.38 -25.42 28.87
N TYR A 202 -22.51 -24.10 28.75
CA TYR A 202 -21.41 -23.25 28.35
C TYR A 202 -20.24 -23.64 29.26
N LEU A 203 -19.29 -24.41 28.71
CA LEU A 203 -18.05 -24.69 29.41
C LEU A 203 -17.27 -23.38 29.37
N GLU A 204 -17.48 -22.56 30.39
CA GLU A 204 -16.63 -21.41 30.62
C GLU A 204 -15.24 -21.95 30.96
N ILE A 205 -14.28 -21.72 30.07
CA ILE A 205 -12.87 -22.05 30.29
C ILE A 205 -12.32 -21.00 31.26
N TYR A 206 -12.69 -21.10 32.54
CA TYR A 206 -12.13 -20.33 33.65
C TYR A 206 -11.23 -21.23 34.49
N GLY A 207 -10.12 -21.66 33.91
CA GLY A 207 -8.98 -22.15 34.67
C GLY A 207 -7.84 -21.19 34.40
N GLY A 208 -7.40 -20.42 35.41
CA GLY A 208 -6.36 -19.39 35.30
C GLY A 208 -4.99 -19.85 34.77
N ASP A 209 -4.88 -21.09 34.29
CA ASP A 209 -3.71 -21.73 33.69
C ASP A 209 -3.34 -21.14 32.31
N HIS A 210 -4.25 -20.40 31.67
CA HIS A 210 -4.02 -19.75 30.37
C HIS A 210 -3.82 -18.23 30.44
N GLY A 211 -3.61 -17.70 31.66
CA GLY A 211 -3.45 -16.27 31.91
C GLY A 211 -4.77 -15.49 31.90
N ALA A 212 -4.69 -14.16 31.85
CA ALA A 212 -5.87 -13.30 31.82
C ALA A 212 -6.70 -13.51 30.55
N LEU A 213 -8.02 -13.61 30.72
CA LEU A 213 -8.97 -13.73 29.63
C LEU A 213 -8.78 -12.58 28.64
N ARG A 214 -8.67 -12.92 27.35
CA ARG A 214 -8.63 -11.94 26.26
C ARG A 214 -9.95 -11.99 25.51
N THR A 215 -10.84 -11.05 25.80
CA THR A 215 -12.12 -10.86 25.13
C THR A 215 -12.09 -9.56 24.34
N GLY A 216 -12.71 -9.55 23.17
CA GLY A 216 -12.85 -8.36 22.34
C GLY A 216 -13.82 -8.64 21.18
N PRO A 217 -14.26 -7.59 20.46
CA PRO A 217 -15.10 -7.74 19.30
C PRO A 217 -14.39 -8.36 18.08
N GLU A 218 -13.05 -8.45 18.10
CA GLU A 218 -12.22 -8.92 16.98
C GLU A 218 -11.19 -9.97 17.43
N THR A 219 -10.98 -11.00 16.60
CA THR A 219 -9.91 -11.98 16.78
C THR A 219 -8.60 -11.50 16.12
N ALA A 220 -7.75 -10.79 16.85
CA ALA A 220 -6.48 -10.27 16.32
C ALA A 220 -5.24 -10.62 17.16
N PRO A 221 -4.06 -10.81 16.53
CA PRO A 221 -2.79 -10.80 17.25
C PRO A 221 -2.48 -9.40 17.79
N LYS A 222 -1.51 -9.31 18.72
CA LYS A 222 -0.99 -8.01 19.16
C LYS A 222 -0.43 -7.24 17.97
N HIS A 223 -0.80 -5.98 17.84
CA HIS A 223 -0.39 -5.12 16.71
C HIS A 223 -0.17 -3.67 17.18
N ILE A 224 0.40 -2.86 16.28
CA ILE A 224 0.61 -1.42 16.45
C ILE A 224 -0.16 -0.71 15.35
N LEU A 225 -0.83 0.38 15.70
CA LEU A 225 -1.60 1.18 14.75
C LEU A 225 -0.72 2.30 14.19
N TYR A 226 -0.52 2.28 12.88
CA TYR A 226 0.15 3.33 12.14
C TYR A 226 -0.71 3.77 10.95
N PRO A 227 -0.70 5.06 10.59
CA PRO A 227 -1.39 5.53 9.40
C PRO A 227 -0.80 4.94 8.12
N LYS A 228 -1.68 4.59 7.19
CA LYS A 228 -1.37 4.20 5.82
C LYS A 228 -1.65 5.36 4.89
N LEU A 229 -0.68 5.70 4.05
CA LEU A 229 -0.79 6.81 3.11
C LEU A 229 -0.59 6.32 1.69
N ILE A 230 -1.36 6.88 0.77
CA ILE A 230 -1.27 6.65 -0.66
C ILE A 230 -0.55 7.83 -1.28
N TYR A 231 0.51 7.54 -2.02
CA TYR A 231 1.23 8.53 -2.80
C TYR A 231 0.39 8.96 -4.02
N THR A 232 0.08 10.25 -4.11
CA THR A 232 -0.82 10.79 -5.13
C THR A 232 -0.10 11.17 -6.42
N GLY A 233 1.23 11.31 -6.40
CA GLY A 233 1.98 11.88 -7.53
C GLY A 233 2.03 13.40 -7.55
N GLU A 234 1.15 14.02 -6.77
CA GLU A 234 0.94 15.45 -6.80
C GLU A 234 1.93 16.18 -5.90
N VAL A 235 2.26 17.44 -6.22
CA VAL A 235 3.22 18.22 -5.43
C VAL A 235 2.63 19.59 -5.16
N TRP A 236 2.09 19.78 -3.96
CA TRP A 236 1.61 21.05 -3.42
C TRP A 236 1.95 21.15 -1.94
#